data_AF-A0AAD8IEC7-F1
#
_entry.id   AF-A0AAD8IEC7-F1
#
_cell.length_a   1.000
_cell.length_b   1.000
_cell.length_c   1.000
_cell.angle_alpha   90.00
_cell.angle_beta   90.00
_cell.angle_gamma   90.00
#
_symmetry.space_group_name_H-M   'P 1'
#
loop_
_entity.id
_entity.type
_entity.pdbx_description
1 polymer ?
#
loop_
_entity_poly.entity_id
_entity_poly.type
_entity_poly.pdbx_seq_one_letter_code
_entity_poly.pdbx_strand_id
1 'polypeptide(L)'
;MKYTRSFNLLMTSLINNRINCDEGFSSNRASYGVVVRSSNGQIIDGVAHVNKCYFFLTVAIWKACQLATGSNFKHAIIESNCKLDVSFSSSQDAPPWQISINLSFAFALRSCNRVAHWIAQQTLMDKLPCNWIVDPPHYFVSFSRTDMQS
;
A
#
# COMPACT_ATOMS: atom_id res chain seq x y z
N MET A 1 8.00 -28.51 -40.66
CA MET A 1 8.94 -28.49 -39.51
C MET A 1 8.95 -27.09 -38.93
N LYS A 2 8.40 -26.91 -37.73
CA LYS A 2 8.33 -25.62 -37.04
C LYS A 2 9.63 -25.41 -36.26
N TYR A 3 10.36 -24.36 -36.58
CA TYR A 3 11.47 -23.90 -35.74
C TYR A 3 10.91 -23.08 -34.58
N THR A 4 10.98 -23.66 -33.39
CA THR A 4 10.63 -23.01 -32.12
C THR A 4 11.65 -21.92 -31.85
N ARG A 5 11.22 -20.66 -31.93
CA ARG A 5 12.00 -19.51 -31.44
C ARG A 5 12.11 -19.67 -29.92
N SER A 6 13.30 -20.00 -29.45
CA SER A 6 13.65 -20.00 -28.04
C SER A 6 13.40 -18.61 -27.46
N PHE A 7 12.29 -18.48 -26.72
CA PHE A 7 12.05 -17.33 -25.85
C PHE A 7 13.08 -17.37 -24.74
N ASN A 8 14.20 -16.68 -24.93
CA ASN A 8 14.98 -16.15 -23.83
C ASN A 8 14.17 -15.01 -23.19
N LEU A 9 13.10 -15.39 -22.48
CA LEU A 9 12.53 -14.59 -21.40
C LEU A 9 13.53 -14.64 -20.26
N LEU A 10 14.59 -13.84 -20.40
CA LEU A 10 15.30 -13.32 -19.24
C LEU A 10 14.22 -12.71 -18.35
N MET A 11 13.96 -13.39 -17.23
CA MET A 11 13.25 -12.91 -16.06
C MET A 11 13.81 -11.54 -15.66
N THR A 12 13.38 -10.48 -16.33
CA THR A 12 13.20 -9.19 -15.66
C THR A 12 12.12 -9.44 -14.64
N SER A 13 12.51 -9.92 -13.47
CA SER A 13 11.72 -9.86 -12.26
C SER A 13 11.06 -8.48 -12.25
N LEU A 14 9.75 -8.44 -12.50
CA LEU A 14 8.97 -7.23 -12.34
C LEU A 14 9.11 -6.90 -10.85
N ILE A 15 9.95 -5.90 -10.53
CA ILE A 15 10.05 -5.38 -9.17
C ILE A 15 8.71 -4.69 -8.90
N ASN A 16 7.75 -5.49 -8.45
CA ASN A 16 6.44 -5.02 -8.04
C ASN A 16 6.59 -4.49 -6.63
N ASN A 17 6.75 -3.17 -6.51
CA ASN A 17 6.64 -2.54 -5.21
C ASN A 17 5.19 -2.69 -4.74
N ARG A 18 5.03 -3.08 -3.48
CA ARG A 18 3.71 -3.21 -2.86
C ARG A 18 3.47 -2.01 -1.97
N ILE A 19 2.29 -1.44 -2.04
CA ILE A 19 1.91 -0.27 -1.26
C ILE A 19 0.68 -0.64 -0.46
N ASN A 20 0.88 -0.87 0.83
CA ASN A 20 -0.17 -1.27 1.74
C ASN A 20 -0.79 -0.04 2.37
N CYS A 21 -2.10 -0.01 2.43
CA CYS A 21 -2.84 1.10 3.00
C CYS A 21 -3.98 0.59 3.89
N ASP A 22 -4.23 1.29 4.99
CA ASP A 22 -5.34 1.02 5.90
C ASP A 22 -5.79 2.33 6.57
N GLU A 23 -7.02 2.30 7.08
CA GLU A 23 -7.65 3.41 7.77
C GLU A 23 -7.97 3.03 9.22
N GLY A 24 -7.87 4.01 10.11
CA GLY A 24 -8.18 3.87 11.53
C GLY A 24 -9.20 4.91 11.95
N PHE A 25 -10.26 4.50 12.64
CA PHE A 25 -11.37 5.37 13.03
C PHE A 25 -11.60 5.35 14.55
N SER A 26 -11.95 6.50 15.11
CA SER A 26 -12.44 6.68 16.48
C SER A 26 -13.69 7.57 16.48
N SER A 27 -14.21 7.95 17.65
CA SER A 27 -15.45 8.73 17.83
C SER A 27 -15.39 10.21 17.42
N ASN A 28 -14.21 10.75 17.11
CA ASN A 28 -14.09 12.07 16.50
C ASN A 28 -12.92 12.23 15.52
N ARG A 29 -12.22 11.15 15.17
CA ARG A 29 -11.01 11.19 14.33
C ARG A 29 -10.97 10.03 13.36
N ALA A 30 -10.38 10.28 12.20
CA ALA A 30 -9.98 9.28 11.24
C ALA A 30 -8.48 9.41 10.97
N SER A 31 -7.82 8.31 10.65
CA SER A 31 -6.39 8.27 10.34
C SER A 31 -6.17 7.32 9.19
N TYR A 32 -5.04 7.48 8.51
CA TYR A 32 -4.57 6.50 7.55
C TYR A 32 -3.10 6.20 7.77
N GLY A 33 -2.71 5.01 7.37
CA GLY A 33 -1.33 4.60 7.24
C GLY A 33 -1.11 4.00 5.86
N VAL A 34 -0.08 4.47 5.17
CA VAL A 34 0.38 3.93 3.90
C VAL A 34 1.86 3.57 4.03
N VAL A 35 2.23 2.38 3.59
CA VAL A 35 3.61 1.90 3.61
C VAL A 35 3.98 1.33 2.26
N VAL A 36 5.13 1.78 1.74
CA VAL A 36 5.73 1.28 0.51
C VAL A 36 6.74 0.21 0.87
N ARG A 37 6.56 -0.97 0.31
CA ARG A 37 7.42 -2.13 0.48
C ARG A 37 8.08 -2.49 -0.83
N SER A 38 9.36 -2.82 -0.74
CA SER A 38 10.09 -3.43 -1.84
C SER A 38 9.58 -4.86 -2.09
N SER A 39 10.00 -5.46 -3.19
CA SER A 39 9.70 -6.86 -3.50
C SER A 39 10.24 -7.87 -2.47
N ASN A 40 11.21 -7.48 -1.62
CA ASN A 40 11.73 -8.33 -0.54
C ASN A 40 11.06 -8.06 0.83
N GLY A 41 10.03 -7.21 0.86
CA GLY A 41 9.32 -6.85 2.09
C GLY A 41 10.03 -5.81 2.95
N GLN A 42 11.10 -5.17 2.47
CA GLN A 42 11.71 -4.02 3.15
C GLN A 42 10.81 -2.79 3.00
N ILE A 43 10.64 -2.03 4.08
CA ILE A 43 9.97 -0.73 4.06
C ILE A 43 10.90 0.28 3.37
N ILE A 44 10.41 0.92 2.30
CA ILE A 44 11.16 1.92 1.53
C ILE A 44 10.71 3.32 1.90
N ASP A 45 9.39 3.51 2.05
CA ASP A 45 8.76 4.81 2.26
C ASP A 45 7.39 4.62 2.91
N GLY A 46 6.74 5.70 3.29
CA GLY A 46 5.38 5.67 3.79
C GLY A 46 4.89 7.03 4.26
N VAL A 47 3.58 7.11 4.48
CA VAL A 47 2.94 8.32 4.98
C VAL A 47 1.82 7.93 5.92
N ALA A 48 1.64 8.75 6.95
CA ALA A 48 0.54 8.60 7.89
C ALA A 48 0.02 9.97 8.29
N HIS A 49 -1.29 10.06 8.53
CA HIS A 49 -1.89 11.29 9.01
C HIS A 49 -3.17 11.02 9.79
N VAL A 50 -3.54 11.96 10.65
CA VAL A 50 -4.80 11.97 11.38
C VAL A 50 -5.62 13.19 10.97
N ASN A 51 -6.86 12.94 10.54
CA ASN A 51 -7.86 13.93 10.21
C ASN A 51 -8.92 14.01 11.32
N LYS A 52 -9.37 15.23 11.60
CA LYS A 52 -10.46 15.49 12.57
C LYS A 52 -11.87 15.32 11.97
N CYS A 53 -11.97 14.89 10.70
CA CYS A 53 -13.24 14.81 9.98
C CYS A 53 -13.41 13.46 9.28
N TYR A 54 -14.65 12.97 9.27
CA TYR A 54 -15.05 11.63 8.82
C TYR A 54 -15.22 11.44 7.31
N PHE A 55 -15.15 12.52 6.54
CA PHE A 55 -15.67 12.54 5.17
C PHE A 55 -14.72 12.01 4.10
N PHE A 56 -13.94 11.00 4.42
CA PHE A 56 -12.87 10.52 3.56
C PHE A 56 -12.88 9.00 3.46
N LEU A 57 -13.91 8.48 2.80
CA LEU A 57 -13.84 7.13 2.22
C LEU A 57 -12.66 7.13 1.24
N THR A 58 -11.73 6.20 1.39
CA THR A 58 -10.61 5.90 0.46
C THR A 58 -9.40 6.85 0.47
N VAL A 59 -9.22 7.71 1.47
CA VAL A 59 -8.02 8.59 1.50
C VAL A 59 -6.72 7.80 1.60
N ALA A 60 -6.73 6.64 2.27
CA ALA A 60 -5.54 5.80 2.32
C ALA A 60 -5.13 5.29 0.93
N ILE A 61 -6.10 4.87 0.09
CA ILE A 61 -5.83 4.47 -1.29
C ILE A 61 -5.37 5.66 -2.12
N TRP A 62 -6.05 6.80 -2.01
CA TRP A 62 -5.65 8.01 -2.74
C TRP A 62 -4.19 8.40 -2.42
N LYS A 63 -3.79 8.34 -1.13
CA LYS A 63 -2.41 8.59 -0.71
C LYS A 63 -1.43 7.53 -1.23
N ALA A 64 -1.84 6.27 -1.28
CA ALA A 64 -1.05 5.21 -1.90
C ALA A 64 -0.82 5.49 -3.40
N CYS A 65 -1.84 5.92 -4.14
CA CYS A 65 -1.69 6.33 -5.54
C CYS A 65 -0.71 7.50 -5.68
N GLN A 66 -0.84 8.54 -4.84
CA GLN A 66 0.07 9.70 -4.88
C GLN A 66 1.53 9.29 -4.62
N LEU A 67 1.78 8.44 -3.62
CA LEU A 67 3.11 7.91 -3.34
C LEU A 67 3.63 7.08 -4.52
N ALA A 68 2.78 6.24 -5.11
CA ALA A 68 3.15 5.41 -6.24
C ALA A 68 3.54 6.23 -7.48
N THR A 69 2.79 7.31 -7.78
CA THR A 69 3.06 8.20 -8.91
C THR A 69 4.26 9.12 -8.67
N GLY A 70 4.46 9.57 -7.43
CA GLY A 70 5.66 10.33 -7.05
C GLY A 70 6.93 9.47 -7.03
N SER A 71 6.77 8.16 -6.88
CA SER A 71 7.84 7.19 -6.99
C SER A 71 8.06 6.80 -8.45
N ASN A 72 9.31 6.70 -8.90
CA ASN A 72 9.63 6.28 -10.27
C ASN A 72 9.46 4.76 -10.48
N PHE A 73 8.35 4.19 -10.00
CA PHE A 73 8.06 2.77 -10.06
C PHE A 73 7.60 2.38 -11.47
N LYS A 74 8.18 1.30 -12.00
CA LYS A 74 7.73 0.72 -13.28
C LYS A 74 6.31 0.16 -13.18
N HIS A 75 5.97 -0.39 -12.02
CA HIS A 75 4.66 -0.90 -11.66
C HIS A 75 4.54 -0.96 -10.14
N ALA A 76 3.36 -0.68 -9.60
CA ALA A 76 3.08 -0.82 -8.18
C ALA A 76 1.70 -1.47 -7.95
N ILE A 77 1.62 -2.28 -6.89
CA ILE A 77 0.39 -2.93 -6.44
C ILE A 77 -0.05 -2.24 -5.16
N ILE A 78 -1.22 -1.60 -5.17
CA ILE A 78 -1.84 -0.99 -4.01
C ILE A 78 -2.74 -2.02 -3.34
N GLU A 79 -2.48 -2.28 -2.06
CA GLU A 79 -3.14 -3.30 -1.28
C GLU A 79 -3.93 -2.66 -0.14
N SER A 80 -5.19 -3.07 0.00
CA SER A 80 -6.04 -2.69 1.12
C SER A 80 -6.83 -3.89 1.62
N ASN A 81 -7.12 -3.92 2.92
CA ASN A 81 -8.04 -4.90 3.50
C ASN A 81 -9.51 -4.49 3.45
N CYS A 82 -9.84 -3.39 2.76
CA CYS A 82 -11.21 -3.00 2.48
C CYS A 82 -11.59 -3.42 1.06
N LYS A 83 -12.46 -4.42 0.91
CA LYS A 83 -12.93 -4.88 -0.41
C LYS A 83 -13.64 -3.78 -1.19
N LEU A 84 -14.40 -2.93 -0.49
CA LEU A 84 -15.12 -1.82 -1.10
C LEU A 84 -14.13 -0.82 -1.73
N ASP A 85 -13.12 -0.40 -0.98
CA ASP A 85 -12.12 0.56 -1.48
C ASP A 85 -11.35 0.01 -2.69
N VAL A 86 -10.94 -1.26 -2.63
CA VAL A 86 -10.27 -1.92 -3.76
C VAL A 86 -11.20 -2.01 -4.98
N SER A 87 -12.45 -2.42 -4.78
CA SER A 87 -13.43 -2.55 -5.87
C SER A 87 -13.73 -1.20 -6.53
N PHE A 88 -13.89 -0.14 -5.73
CA PHE A 88 -14.16 1.20 -6.20
C PHE A 88 -12.97 1.80 -6.94
N SER A 89 -11.75 1.53 -6.46
CA SER A 89 -10.51 1.99 -7.10
C SER A 89 -10.15 1.24 -8.38
N SER A 90 -10.72 0.04 -8.54
CA SER A 90 -10.54 -0.80 -9.74
C SER A 90 -11.63 -0.58 -10.79
N SER A 91 -12.70 0.17 -10.48
CA SER A 91 -13.80 0.42 -11.41
C SER A 91 -13.48 1.54 -12.39
N GLN A 92 -14.13 1.53 -13.56
CA GLN A 92 -14.04 2.63 -14.53
C GLN A 92 -14.70 3.93 -14.04
N ASP A 93 -15.53 3.82 -12.99
CA ASP A 93 -16.22 4.93 -12.33
C ASP A 93 -15.42 5.49 -11.14
N ALA A 94 -14.18 5.02 -10.94
CA ALA A 94 -13.27 5.60 -9.96
C ALA A 94 -13.14 7.11 -10.24
N PRO A 95 -13.31 7.99 -9.22
CA PRO A 95 -13.27 9.44 -9.42
C PRO A 95 -11.94 9.88 -10.07
N PRO A 96 -11.86 11.10 -10.64
CA PRO A 96 -10.98 11.46 -11.74
C PRO A 96 -9.48 11.62 -11.38
N TRP A 97 -8.99 11.02 -10.29
CA TRP A 97 -7.55 10.92 -10.08
C TRP A 97 -6.98 10.08 -11.21
N GLN A 98 -6.19 10.71 -12.08
CA GLN A 98 -5.44 10.09 -13.16
C GLN A 98 -4.54 8.99 -12.58
N ILE A 99 -5.07 7.78 -12.45
CA ILE A 99 -4.31 6.60 -12.05
C ILE A 99 -3.30 6.40 -13.18
N SER A 100 -2.02 6.59 -12.88
CA SER A 100 -0.95 6.32 -13.84
C SER A 100 -1.12 4.88 -14.36
N ILE A 101 -0.89 4.67 -15.66
CA ILE A 101 -1.09 3.42 -16.42
C ILE A 101 -0.42 2.15 -15.84
N ASN A 102 0.30 2.27 -14.72
CA ASN A 102 1.12 1.21 -14.12
C ASN A 102 0.74 0.92 -12.65
N LEU A 103 -0.52 1.12 -12.25
CA LEU A 103 -1.02 0.76 -10.92
C LEU A 103 -2.03 -0.39 -11.01
N SER A 104 -1.88 -1.37 -10.12
CA SER A 104 -2.87 -2.42 -9.88
C SER A 104 -3.40 -2.30 -8.45
N PHE A 105 -4.66 -2.69 -8.24
CA PHE A 105 -5.26 -2.74 -6.90
C PHE A 105 -5.54 -4.19 -6.52
N ALA A 106 -5.27 -4.54 -5.26
CA ALA A 106 -5.50 -5.87 -4.74
C ALA A 106 -6.11 -5.84 -3.34
N PHE A 107 -7.00 -6.77 -3.07
CA PHE A 107 -7.48 -7.03 -1.72
C PHE A 107 -6.44 -7.85 -0.96
N ALA A 108 -6.02 -7.36 0.20
CA ALA A 108 -5.16 -8.08 1.13
C ALA A 108 -5.95 -8.46 2.38
N LEU A 109 -5.79 -9.68 2.87
CA LEU A 109 -6.31 -10.04 4.20
C LEU A 109 -5.67 -9.13 5.26
N ARG A 110 -6.39 -8.85 6.36
CA ARG A 110 -5.83 -8.03 7.46
C ARG A 110 -4.52 -8.62 8.02
N SER A 111 -4.35 -9.94 7.99
CA SER A 111 -3.11 -10.64 8.35
C SER A 111 -1.93 -10.30 7.43
N CYS A 112 -2.19 -9.82 6.21
CA CYS A 112 -1.21 -9.42 5.20
C CYS A 112 -1.13 -7.89 5.04
N ASN A 113 -1.89 -7.15 5.86
CA ASN A 113 -1.95 -5.69 5.88
C ASN A 113 -1.66 -5.14 7.29
N ARG A 114 -0.94 -5.91 8.12
CA ARG A 114 -0.77 -5.61 9.56
C ARG A 114 0.06 -4.35 9.77
N VAL A 115 1.04 -4.13 8.89
CA VAL A 115 1.90 -2.94 8.91
C VAL A 115 1.07 -1.68 8.70
N ALA A 116 0.31 -1.59 7.60
CA ALA A 116 -0.54 -0.43 7.33
C ALA A 116 -1.58 -0.20 8.44
N HIS A 117 -2.19 -1.29 8.92
CA HIS A 117 -3.13 -1.25 10.05
C HIS A 117 -2.52 -0.63 11.29
N TRP A 118 -1.35 -1.11 11.72
CA TRP A 118 -0.69 -0.60 12.91
C TRP A 118 -0.28 0.86 12.74
N ILE A 119 0.20 1.28 11.56
CA ILE A 119 0.53 2.70 11.31
C ILE A 119 -0.72 3.55 11.52
N ALA A 120 -1.85 3.18 10.92
CA ALA A 120 -3.10 3.89 11.08
C ALA A 120 -3.51 3.99 12.55
N GLN A 121 -3.46 2.87 13.29
CA GLN A 121 -3.82 2.84 14.71
C GLN A 121 -2.88 3.70 15.58
N GLN A 122 -1.56 3.62 15.41
CA GLN A 122 -0.63 4.45 16.17
C GLN A 122 -0.77 5.93 15.83
N THR A 123 -1.05 6.24 14.57
CA THR A 123 -1.31 7.62 14.11
C THR A 123 -2.58 8.17 14.74
N LEU A 124 -3.64 7.36 14.81
CA LEU A 124 -4.88 7.73 15.49
C LEU A 124 -4.68 8.03 16.97
N MET A 125 -3.74 7.32 17.61
CA MET A 125 -3.41 7.45 19.02
C MET A 125 -2.33 8.51 19.31
N ASP A 126 -1.82 9.21 18.29
CA ASP A 126 -0.67 10.12 18.40
C ASP A 126 0.60 9.46 18.98
N LYS A 127 0.79 8.17 18.67
CA LYS A 127 1.90 7.33 19.16
C LYS A 127 2.85 6.85 18.06
N LEU A 128 2.62 7.24 16.81
CA LEU A 128 3.52 6.86 15.72
C LEU A 128 4.88 7.57 15.89
N PRO A 129 6.01 6.84 16.03
CA PRO A 129 7.33 7.47 16.10
C PRO A 129 7.62 8.25 14.82
N CYS A 130 8.20 9.46 14.89
CA CYS A 130 8.46 10.27 13.69
C CYS A 130 9.47 9.64 12.72
N ASN A 131 10.34 8.75 13.21
CA ASN A 131 11.39 8.07 12.46
C ASN A 131 11.03 6.63 12.07
N TRP A 132 9.76 6.22 12.17
CA TRP A 132 9.31 4.83 11.97
C TRP A 132 9.67 4.20 10.62
N ILE A 133 10.02 4.99 9.61
CA ILE A 133 10.50 4.51 8.30
C ILE A 133 11.99 4.11 8.39
N VAL A 134 12.80 4.94 9.06
CA VAL A 134 14.26 4.75 9.17
C VAL A 134 14.61 3.75 10.27
N ASP A 135 13.88 3.80 11.37
CA ASP A 135 14.01 2.91 12.53
C ASP A 135 12.65 2.30 12.87
N PRO A 136 12.18 1.34 12.05
CA PRO A 136 10.90 0.69 12.28
C PRO A 136 10.97 -0.21 13.53
N PRO A 137 9.90 -0.27 14.34
CA PRO A 137 9.84 -1.21 15.46
C PRO A 137 10.14 -2.66 15.04
N HIS A 138 10.72 -3.46 15.92
CA HIS A 138 11.20 -4.80 15.52
C HIS A 138 10.08 -5.74 15.03
N TYR A 139 8.88 -5.65 15.62
CA TYR A 139 7.69 -6.38 15.17
C TYR A 139 7.13 -5.87 13.83
N PHE A 140 7.50 -4.65 13.45
CA PHE A 140 7.13 -4.02 12.17
C PHE A 140 7.83 -4.70 10.99
N VAL A 141 9.13 -4.94 11.16
CA VAL A 141 9.96 -5.63 10.18
C VAL A 141 9.53 -7.08 10.01
N SER A 142 9.13 -7.75 11.10
CA SER A 142 8.64 -9.14 11.02
C SER A 142 7.30 -9.24 10.29
N PHE A 143 6.35 -8.34 10.56
CA PHE A 143 5.11 -8.25 9.80
C PHE A 143 5.39 -7.96 8.33
N SER A 144 6.20 -6.95 8.02
CA SER A 144 6.48 -6.55 6.64
C SER A 144 7.00 -7.70 5.77
N ARG A 145 7.82 -8.60 6.34
CA ARG A 145 8.35 -9.79 5.64
C ARG A 145 7.33 -10.92 5.52
N THR A 146 6.55 -11.17 6.57
CA THR A 146 5.58 -12.29 6.60
C THR A 146 4.30 -11.96 5.83
N ASP A 147 3.91 -10.70 5.80
CA ASP A 147 2.76 -10.18 5.05
C ASP A 147 2.96 -10.26 3.52
N MET A 148 4.16 -10.62 3.03
CA MET A 148 4.43 -10.82 1.59
C MET A 148 4.05 -12.24 1.10
N GLN A 149 3.68 -13.16 1.98
CA GLN A 149 3.47 -14.59 1.65
C GLN A 149 2.02 -14.94 1.25
N SER A 150 1.20 -13.97 0.84
CA SER A 150 -0.20 -14.15 0.46
C SER A 150 -0.40 -14.50 -1.02
#